data_AF-A0A3D4FFZ0-F1
#
_entry.id   AF-A0A3D4FFZ0-F1
#
_cell.length_a   1.000
_cell.length_b   1.000
_cell.length_c   1.000
_cell.angle_alpha   90.00
_cell.angle_beta   90.00
_cell.angle_gamma   90.00
#
_symmetry.space_group_name_H-M   'P 1'
#
loop_
_entity.id
_entity.type
_entity.pdbx_description
1 polymer ?
#
loop_
_entity_poly.entity_id
_entity_poly.type
_entity_poly.pdbx_seq_one_letter_code
_entity_poly.pdbx_strand_id
1 'polypeptide(L)' 'MKKIMILGSAGSGKSTMAKRIGEITDIEVIHLDTLFWAPGWIRVPSEEFEERVKSYVEKESWIM' A
#
# COMPACT_ATOMS: atom_id res chain seq x y z
N MET A 1 7.74 -15.50 -3.94
CA MET A 1 7.15 -14.14 -4.00
C MET A 1 6.25 -13.96 -2.78
N LYS A 2 6.41 -12.89 -2.00
CA LYS A 2 5.59 -12.60 -0.81
C LYS A 2 4.85 -11.27 -1.01
N LYS A 3 3.72 -11.32 -1.74
CA LYS A 3 2.91 -10.15 -2.12
C LYS A 3 1.53 -10.29 -1.50
N ILE A 4 1.12 -9.36 -0.64
CA ILE A 4 -0.12 -9.46 0.14
C ILE A 4 -0.95 -8.20 -0.09
N MET A 5 -2.18 -8.36 -0.56
CA MET A 5 -3.17 -7.29 -0.68
C MET A 5 -4.23 -7.44 0.44
N ILE A 6 -4.47 -6.39 1.21
CA ILE A 6 -5.41 -6.35 2.33
C ILE A 6 -6.59 -5.45 1.99
N LEU A 7 -7.71 -6.07 1.65
CA LEU A 7 -8.96 -5.39 1.30
C LEU A 7 -9.99 -5.47 2.43
N GLY A 8 -10.89 -4.49 2.50
CA GLY A 8 -11.89 -4.38 3.55
C GLY A 8 -12.49 -2.99 3.64
N SER A 9 -13.65 -2.88 4.29
CA SER A 9 -14.38 -1.62 4.48
C SER A 9 -13.62 -0.61 5.33
N ALA A 10 -14.01 0.67 5.28
CA ALA A 10 -13.49 1.68 6.19
C ALA A 10 -13.73 1.24 7.65
N GLY A 11 -12.72 1.39 8.51
CA GLY A 11 -12.80 0.96 9.92
C GLY A 11 -12.64 -0.54 10.18
N SER A 12 -12.45 -1.39 9.16
CA SER A 12 -12.31 -2.86 9.36
C SER A 12 -10.96 -3.32 9.95
N GLY A 13 -10.05 -2.39 10.29
CA GLY A 13 -8.75 -2.72 10.89
C GLY A 13 -7.63 -3.07 9.90
N LYS A 14 -7.78 -2.82 8.59
CA LYS A 14 -6.78 -3.13 7.55
C LYS A 14 -5.37 -2.64 7.90
N SER A 15 -5.23 -1.35 8.24
CA SER A 15 -3.92 -0.76 8.55
C SER A 15 -3.29 -1.39 9.79
N THR A 16 -4.11 -1.78 10.78
CA THR A 16 -3.62 -2.50 11.97
C THR A 16 -3.14 -3.90 11.62
N MET A 17 -3.88 -4.63 10.78
CA MET A 17 -3.48 -5.95 10.31
C MET A 17 -2.21 -5.88 9.44
N ALA A 18 -2.16 -4.94 8.49
CA ALA A 18 -1.00 -4.73 7.63
C ALA A 18 0.26 -4.47 8.44
N LYS A 19 0.19 -3.56 9.42
CA LYS A 19 1.29 -3.25 10.34
C LYS A 19 1.78 -4.50 11.10
N ARG A 20 0.86 -5.26 11.70
CA ARG A 20 1.21 -6.49 12.45
C ARG A 20 1.87 -7.55 11.56
N ILE A 21 1.37 -7.75 10.34
CA ILE A 21 1.98 -8.70 9.40
C ILE A 21 3.37 -8.20 9.00
N GLY A 22 3.53 -6.91 8.71
CA GLY A 22 4.83 -6.30 8.42
C GLY A 22 5.84 -6.53 9.53
N GLU A 23 5.46 -6.25 10.79
CA GLU A 23 6.31 -6.47 11.97
C GLU A 23 6.73 -7.95 12.16
N ILE A 24 5.85 -8.91 11.85
CA ILE A 24 6.14 -10.35 11.99
C ILE A 24 7.00 -10.87 10.83
N THR A 25 6.81 -10.34 9.62
CA THR A 25 7.39 -10.89 8.39
C THR A 25 8.60 -10.11 7.88
N ASP A 26 8.88 -8.94 8.46
CA ASP A 26 9.88 -7.98 8.00
C ASP A 26 9.66 -7.55 6.53
N ILE A 27 8.39 -7.47 6.12
CA ILE A 27 8.00 -7.04 4.77
C ILE A 27 7.49 -5.60 4.83
N GLU A 28 7.94 -4.79 3.88
CA GLU A 28 7.50 -3.41 3.71
C GLU A 28 5.97 -3.32 3.54
N VAL A 29 5.35 -2.46 4.35
CA VAL A 29 3.92 -2.12 4.27
C VAL A 29 3.77 -0.78 3.58
N ILE A 30 2.97 -0.74 2.52
CA ILE A 30 2.54 0.48 1.85
C ILE A 30 1.02 0.59 1.92
N HIS A 31 0.48 1.80 2.01
CA HIS A 31 -0.97 2.02 1.94
C HIS A 31 -1.30 2.62 0.58
N LEU A 32 -2.25 2.04 -0.16
CA LEU A 32 -2.59 2.52 -1.50
C LEU A 32 -3.00 4.01 -1.51
N ASP A 33 -3.67 4.46 -0.45
CA ASP A 33 -4.08 5.85 -0.27
C ASP A 33 -2.88 6.82 -0.26
N THR A 34 -1.71 6.42 0.25
CA THR A 34 -0.51 7.28 0.25
C THR A 34 0.11 7.42 -1.14
N LEU A 35 -0.22 6.52 -2.07
CA LEU A 35 0.18 6.63 -3.47
C LEU A 35 -0.79 7.48 -4.27
N PHE A 36 -2.07 7.46 -3.90
CA PHE A 36 -3.17 8.14 -4.59
C PHE A 36 -3.29 9.63 -4.25
N TRP A 37 -2.90 10.03 -3.03
CA TRP A 37 -3.00 11.40 -2.55
C TRP A 37 -1.62 12.06 -2.38
N ALA A 38 -1.48 13.27 -2.91
CA ALA A 38 -0.39 14.20 -2.59
C ALA A 38 -0.73 15.04 -1.34
N PRO A 39 0.26 15.74 -0.74
CA PRO A 39 0.01 16.64 0.38
C PRO A 39 -1.15 17.61 0.10
N GLY A 40 -2.02 17.80 1.10
CA GLY A 40 -3.24 18.59 0.93
C GLY A 40 -4.42 17.81 0.34
N TRP A 41 -4.36 16.48 0.30
CA TRP A 41 -5.44 15.62 -0.24
C TRP A 41 -5.71 15.87 -1.72
N ILE A 42 -4.66 16.21 -2.47
CA ILE A 42 -4.74 16.45 -3.90
C ILE A 42 -4.53 15.11 -4.60
N ARG A 43 -5.49 14.70 -5.43
CA ARG A 43 -5.35 13.46 -6.21
C ARG A 43 -4.19 13.61 -7.18
N VAL A 44 -3.26 12.64 -7.18
CA VAL A 44 -2.18 12.62 -8.18
C VAL A 44 -2.72 12.29 -9.58
N PRO A 45 -2.08 12.77 -10.66
CA PRO A 45 -2.39 12.34 -12.01
C PRO A 45 -2.40 10.81 -12.15
N SER A 46 -3.28 10.26 -12.97
CA SER A 46 -3.43 8.80 -13.11
C SER A 46 -2.12 8.13 -13.54
N GLU A 47 -1.38 8.73 -14.47
CA GLU A 47 -0.08 8.22 -14.93
C GLU A 47 0.93 8.14 -13.78
N GLU A 48 1.01 9.19 -12.95
CA GLU A 48 1.89 9.21 -11.77
C GLU A 48 1.46 8.18 -10.73
N PHE A 49 0.16 8.00 -10.51
CA PHE A 49 -0.35 6.96 -9.62
C PHE A 49 0.04 5.56 -10.10
N GLU A 50 -0.13 5.29 -11.40
CA GLU A 50 0.23 4.01 -12.01
C GLU A 50 1.73 3.73 -11.89
N GLU A 51 2.59 4.71 -12.13
CA GLU A 51 4.03 4.60 -11.94
C GLU A 51 4.41 4.30 -10.50
N ARG A 52 3.80 5.03 -9.55
CA ARG A 52 3.98 4.81 -8.11
C ARG A 52 3.60 3.38 -7.75
N VAL A 53 2.40 2.92 -8.11
CA VAL A 53 1.94 1.55 -7.82
C VAL A 53 2.86 0.52 -8.46
N LYS A 54 3.24 0.70 -9.72
CA LYS A 54 4.13 -0.20 -10.46
C LYS A 54 5.46 -0.38 -9.74
N SER A 55 6.07 0.70 -9.23
CA SER A 55 7.33 0.64 -8.48
C SER A 55 7.27 -0.25 -7.23
N TYR A 56 6.10 -0.37 -6.58
CA TYR A 56 5.90 -1.29 -5.46
C TYR A 56 5.58 -2.70 -5.94
N VAL A 57 4.71 -2.84 -6.94
CA VAL A 57 4.28 -4.14 -7.46
C VAL A 57 5.45 -4.94 -8.04
N GLU A 58 6.47 -4.27 -8.60
CA GLU A 58 7.69 -4.88 -9.14
C GLU A 58 8.66 -5.40 -8.06
N LYS A 59 8.54 -4.96 -6.80
CA LYS A 59 9.37 -5.48 -5.69
C LYS A 59 9.13 -6.98 -5.47
N GLU A 60 10.12 -7.67 -4.91
CA GLU A 60 10.04 -9.11 -4.60
C GLU A 60 9.00 -9.43 -3.51
N SER A 61 8.76 -8.47 -2.59
CA SER A 61 7.80 -8.54 -1.50
C SER A 61 7.19 -7.20 -1.14
N TRP A 62 5.90 -7.20 -0.79
CA TRP A 62 5.16 -6.04 -0.27
C TRP A 62 3.86 -6.47 0.42
N ILE A 63 3.37 -5.63 1.32
CA ILE A 63 2.03 -5.66 1.89
C ILE A 63 1.33 -4.36 1.52
N MET A 64 0.16 -4.44 0.88
CA MET A 64 -0.63 -3.29 0.41
C MET A 64 -2.04 -3.31 0.99
#